data_AF-A0A820HZL3-F1
#
_entry.id   AF-A0A820HZL3-F1
#
_cell.length_a   1.000
_cell.length_b   1.000
_cell.length_c   1.000
_cell.angle_alpha   90.00
_cell.angle_beta   90.00
_cell.angle_gamma   90.00
#
_symmetry.space_group_name_H-M   'P 1'
#
loop_
_entity.id
_entity.type
_entity.pdbx_description
1 polymer ?
#
loop_
_entity_poly.entity_id
_entity_poly.type
_entity_poly.pdbx_seq_one_letter_code
_entity_poly.pdbx_strand_id
1 'polypeptide(L)'
;VIILTDSLLNEQVEISKFCRSNQIKFIIASTKGLFGQIFCDFGDNFQVNDMTGEQPHVQIITEISHVDGIVMMPSNVHHRFKDDSYVTFTGVKGMTEVNGREFKITVPGICYFL
;
A
#
# COMPACT_ATOMS: atom_id res chain seq x y z
N VAL A 1 9.19 9.32 18.11
CA VAL A 1 7.78 8.94 18.41
C VAL A 1 7.59 9.13 19.90
N ILE A 2 6.51 9.78 20.32
CA ILE A 2 6.11 9.89 21.73
C ILE A 2 4.84 9.04 21.93
N ILE A 3 4.78 8.33 23.05
CA ILE A 3 3.65 7.45 23.39
C ILE A 3 3.16 7.83 24.78
N LEU A 4 1.87 8.13 24.92
CA LEU A 4 1.23 8.28 26.22
C LEU A 4 0.41 7.05 26.57
N THR A 5 0.53 6.61 27.82
CA THR A 5 -0.20 5.48 28.38
C THR A 5 -1.00 5.92 29.60
N ASP A 6 -2.30 5.64 29.61
CA ASP A 6 -3.22 5.88 30.73
C ASP A 6 -3.19 7.31 31.34
N SER A 7 -2.79 8.31 30.55
CA SER A 7 -2.73 9.71 30.95
C SER A 7 -4.09 10.41 30.94
N LEU A 8 -4.18 11.56 31.60
CA LEU A 8 -5.40 12.37 31.62
C LEU A 8 -5.64 13.03 30.25
N LEU A 9 -6.91 13.26 29.89
CA LEU A 9 -7.27 13.83 28.59
C LEU A 9 -6.64 15.22 28.34
N ASN A 10 -6.54 16.05 29.37
CA ASN A 10 -5.90 17.37 29.25
C ASN A 10 -4.42 17.27 28.87
N GLU A 11 -3.69 16.35 29.50
CA GLU A 11 -2.29 16.06 29.20
C GLU A 11 -2.14 15.49 27.78
N GLN A 12 -3.04 14.58 27.38
CA GLN A 12 -3.06 14.05 26.01
C GLN A 12 -3.20 15.15 24.97
N VAL A 13 -4.11 16.11 25.18
CA VAL A 13 -4.34 17.22 24.25
C VAL A 13 -3.15 18.18 24.21
N GLU A 14 -2.57 18.51 25.36
CA GLU A 14 -1.41 19.41 25.45
C GLU A 14 -0.19 18.82 24.74
N ILE A 15 0.15 17.58 25.07
CA ILE A 15 1.30 16.89 24.48
C ILE A 15 1.07 16.61 23.00
N SER A 16 -0.16 16.26 22.58
CA SER A 16 -0.51 16.09 21.16
C SER A 16 -0.25 17.35 20.35
N LYS A 17 -0.69 18.53 20.86
CA LYS A 17 -0.42 19.82 20.20
C LYS A 17 1.07 20.12 20.09
N PHE A 18 1.83 19.87 21.16
CA PHE A 18 3.28 20.01 21.15
C PHE A 18 3.93 19.07 20.13
N CYS A 19 3.49 17.82 20.05
CA CYS A 19 4.01 16.85 19.09
C CYS A 19 3.72 17.30 17.65
N ARG A 20 2.48 17.71 17.36
CA ARG A 20 2.08 18.18 16.04
C ARG A 20 2.89 19.38 15.57
N SER A 21 3.08 20.39 16.42
CA SER A 21 3.83 21.60 16.05
C SER A 21 5.32 21.33 15.80
N ASN A 22 5.86 20.25 16.36
CA ASN A 22 7.26 19.84 16.20
C ASN A 22 7.45 18.66 15.23
N GLN A 23 6.41 18.26 14.49
CA GLN A 23 6.45 17.12 13.55
C GLN A 23 6.87 15.81 14.22
N ILE A 24 6.52 15.63 15.50
CA ILE A 24 6.78 14.43 16.27
C ILE A 24 5.57 13.51 16.14
N LYS A 25 5.80 12.29 15.67
CA LYS A 25 4.78 11.22 15.66
C LYS A 25 4.32 10.89 17.08
N PHE A 26 3.03 10.77 17.27
CA PHE A 26 2.38 10.66 18.57
C PHE A 26 1.37 9.51 18.61
N ILE A 27 1.35 8.76 19.71
CA ILE A 27 0.41 7.65 19.95
C ILE A 27 -0.13 7.76 21.37
N ILE A 28 -1.43 7.51 21.54
CA ILE A 28 -2.05 7.29 22.85
C ILE A 28 -2.51 5.84 22.90
N ALA A 29 -2.23 5.17 24.01
CA ALA A 29 -2.85 3.91 24.39
C ALA A 29 -3.44 4.04 25.80
N SER A 30 -4.66 3.58 26.03
CA SER A 30 -5.26 3.62 27.37
C SER A 30 -6.19 2.45 27.58
N THR A 31 -6.29 1.99 28.82
CA THR A 31 -7.19 0.91 29.23
C THR A 31 -8.06 1.34 30.40
N LYS A 32 -9.34 0.95 30.37
CA LYS A 32 -10.33 1.22 31.43
C LYS A 32 -11.14 -0.06 31.64
N GLY A 33 -10.66 -0.94 32.51
CA GLY A 33 -11.24 -2.26 32.72
C GLY A 33 -11.11 -3.12 31.46
N LEU A 34 -12.24 -3.59 30.92
CA LEU A 34 -12.28 -4.41 29.70
C LEU A 34 -12.28 -3.58 28.40
N PHE A 35 -12.23 -2.25 28.50
CA PHE A 35 -12.21 -1.36 27.35
C PHE A 35 -10.81 -0.79 27.13
N GLY A 36 -10.46 -0.56 25.87
CA GLY A 36 -9.20 0.06 25.46
C GLY A 36 -9.42 1.09 24.37
N GLN A 37 -8.49 2.05 24.29
CA GLN A 37 -8.44 3.07 23.25
C GLN A 37 -7.03 3.16 22.70
N ILE A 38 -6.92 3.31 21.38
CA ILE A 38 -5.69 3.68 20.69
C ILE A 38 -6.00 4.90 19.81
N PHE A 39 -5.11 5.88 19.82
CA PHE A 39 -5.13 7.02 18.90
C PHE A 39 -3.73 7.24 18.33
N CYS A 40 -3.66 7.54 17.03
CA CYS A 40 -2.41 7.79 16.32
C CYS A 40 -2.47 9.13 15.60
N ASP A 41 -1.43 9.94 15.77
CA ASP A 41 -1.20 11.16 15.01
C ASP A 41 0.24 11.14 14.47
N PHE A 42 0.36 10.98 13.15
CA PHE A 42 1.66 10.93 12.47
C PHE A 42 1.98 12.23 11.71
N GLY A 43 1.18 13.28 11.91
CA GLY A 43 1.27 14.53 11.17
C GLY A 43 0.61 14.49 9.78
N ASP A 44 0.60 15.64 9.11
CA ASP A 44 -0.16 15.82 7.86
C ASP A 44 0.53 15.20 6.63
N ASN A 45 1.83 14.87 6.73
CA ASN A 45 2.66 14.40 5.62
C ASN A 45 3.30 13.04 5.90
N PHE A 46 2.58 12.14 6.57
CA PHE A 46 3.09 10.79 6.83
C PHE A 46 3.05 9.94 5.56
N GLN A 47 4.23 9.52 5.07
CA GLN A 47 4.35 8.65 3.91
C GLN A 47 4.31 7.18 4.32
N VAL A 48 3.40 6.41 3.71
CA VAL A 48 3.38 4.95 3.80
C VAL A 48 4.00 4.38 2.52
N ASN A 49 5.15 3.73 2.66
CA ASN A 49 5.86 3.13 1.52
C ASN A 49 5.32 1.74 1.17
N ASP A 50 4.79 1.03 2.17
CA ASP A 50 4.19 -0.29 2.00
C ASP A 50 2.96 -0.37 2.92
N MET A 51 1.79 -0.53 2.30
CA MET A 51 0.50 -0.53 2.99
C MET A 51 0.18 -1.87 3.64
N THR A 52 0.75 -2.99 3.14
CA THR A 52 0.33 -4.34 3.53
C THR A 52 1.47 -5.17 4.12
N GLY A 53 2.73 -4.88 3.78
CA GLY A 53 3.87 -5.73 4.16
C GLY A 53 3.93 -7.04 3.38
N GLU A 54 3.07 -7.21 2.37
CA GLU A 54 3.00 -8.44 1.57
C GLU A 54 4.10 -8.46 0.50
N GLN A 55 4.58 -9.66 0.17
CA GLN A 55 5.50 -9.82 -0.95
C GLN A 55 4.81 -9.42 -2.27
N PRO A 56 5.48 -8.64 -3.15
CA PRO A 56 4.94 -8.32 -4.46
C PRO A 56 4.52 -9.58 -5.22
N HIS A 57 3.32 -9.57 -5.79
CA HIS A 57 2.84 -10.69 -6.59
C HIS A 57 3.61 -10.77 -7.90
N VAL A 58 4.10 -11.97 -8.22
CA VAL A 58 4.78 -12.28 -9.48
C VAL A 58 3.96 -13.29 -10.25
N GLN A 59 3.74 -13.03 -11.53
CA GLN A 59 2.93 -13.87 -12.40
C GLN A 59 3.58 -14.01 -13.78
N ILE A 60 3.58 -15.22 -14.32
CA ILE A 60 3.99 -15.50 -15.69
C ILE A 60 2.85 -15.08 -16.63
N ILE A 61 3.22 -14.36 -17.69
CA ILE A 61 2.32 -13.91 -18.74
C ILE A 61 2.54 -14.75 -20.01
N THR A 62 1.49 -14.91 -20.82
CA THR A 62 1.55 -15.62 -22.10
C THR A 62 1.87 -14.66 -23.24
N GLU A 63 1.17 -13.53 -23.29
CA GLU A 63 1.34 -12.53 -24.35
C GLU A 63 0.90 -11.13 -23.90
N ILE A 64 1.36 -10.14 -24.66
CA ILE A 64 0.96 -8.73 -24.57
C ILE A 64 0.44 -8.34 -25.95
N SER A 65 -0.80 -7.87 -26.02
CA SER A 65 -1.38 -7.36 -27.25
C SER A 65 -0.83 -5.98 -27.59
N HIS A 66 -0.29 -5.83 -28.79
CA HIS A 66 0.24 -4.55 -29.28
C HIS A 66 -0.88 -3.53 -29.61
N VAL A 67 -2.12 -3.98 -29.78
CA VAL A 67 -3.22 -3.10 -30.23
C VAL A 67 -3.86 -2.37 -29.04
N ASP A 68 -4.15 -3.09 -27.97
CA ASP A 68 -4.92 -2.61 -26.81
C ASP A 68 -4.17 -2.72 -25.48
N GLY A 69 -2.94 -3.25 -25.48
CA GLY A 69 -2.11 -3.37 -24.28
C GLY A 69 -2.53 -4.50 -23.34
N ILE A 70 -3.49 -5.34 -23.73
CA ILE A 70 -3.98 -6.42 -22.87
C ILE A 70 -2.86 -7.43 -22.63
N VAL A 71 -2.62 -7.70 -21.34
CA VAL A 71 -1.67 -8.70 -20.85
C VAL A 71 -2.44 -9.93 -20.41
N MET A 72 -2.19 -11.06 -21.08
CA MET A 72 -2.89 -12.31 -20.83
C MET A 72 -2.04 -13.29 -20.03
N MET A 73 -2.64 -13.89 -19.00
CA MET A 73 -2.05 -15.00 -18.24
C MET A 73 -2.40 -16.33 -18.90
N PRO A 74 -1.74 -17.44 -18.55
CA PRO A 74 -2.21 -18.77 -18.91
C PRO A 74 -3.66 -18.98 -18.44
N SER A 75 -4.51 -19.60 -19.26
CA SER A 75 -5.95 -19.69 -19.03
C SER A 75 -6.36 -20.40 -17.72
N ASN A 76 -5.47 -21.25 -17.18
CA ASN A 76 -5.65 -21.96 -15.93
C ASN A 76 -5.06 -21.24 -14.70
N VAL A 77 -4.56 -20.01 -14.86
CA VAL A 77 -3.95 -19.22 -13.78
C VAL A 77 -4.72 -17.94 -13.56
N HIS A 78 -5.12 -17.71 -12.30
CA HIS A 78 -5.72 -16.46 -11.86
C HIS A 78 -4.66 -15.59 -11.19
N HIS A 79 -4.49 -14.36 -11.66
CA HIS A 79 -3.63 -13.41 -10.97
C HIS A 79 -4.32 -12.85 -9.72
N ARG A 80 -3.54 -12.22 -8.84
CA ARG A 80 -4.03 -11.56 -7.61
C ARG A 80 -3.83 -10.06 -7.60
N PHE A 81 -3.54 -9.49 -8.77
CA PHE A 81 -3.42 -8.05 -8.92
C PHE A 81 -4.74 -7.36 -8.63
N LYS A 82 -4.64 -6.15 -8.09
CA LYS A 82 -5.77 -5.27 -7.82
C LYS A 82 -5.77 -4.13 -8.82
N ASP A 83 -6.95 -3.59 -9.06
CA ASP A 83 -7.09 -2.36 -9.83
C ASP A 83 -6.21 -1.25 -9.24
N ASP A 84 -5.69 -0.38 -10.10
CA ASP A 84 -4.75 0.69 -9.76
C ASP A 84 -3.38 0.26 -9.20
N SER A 85 -3.06 -1.03 -9.23
CA SER A 85 -1.72 -1.52 -8.86
C SER A 85 -0.67 -1.13 -9.91
N TYR A 86 0.60 -1.16 -9.51
CA TYR A 86 1.73 -1.00 -10.42
C TYR A 86 2.44 -2.34 -10.61
N VAL A 87 2.83 -2.63 -11.87
CA VAL A 87 3.57 -3.84 -12.23
C VAL A 87 4.81 -3.48 -13.05
N THR A 88 5.83 -4.34 -12.99
CA THR A 88 7.02 -4.25 -13.84
C THR A 88 7.17 -5.53 -14.63
N PHE A 89 7.54 -5.41 -15.91
CA PHE A 89 7.77 -6.56 -16.78
C PHE A 89 9.24 -6.94 -16.87
N THR A 90 9.50 -8.24 -17.01
CA THR A 90 10.84 -8.78 -17.26
C THR A 90 10.77 -9.98 -18.19
N GLY A 91 11.73 -10.12 -19.11
CA GLY A 91 11.82 -11.27 -20.00
C GLY A 91 10.85 -11.24 -21.19
N VAL A 92 10.17 -10.11 -21.45
CA VAL A 92 9.31 -9.94 -22.62
C VAL A 92 10.16 -9.87 -23.89
N LYS A 93 9.84 -10.73 -24.86
CA LYS A 93 10.45 -10.76 -26.19
C LYS A 93 9.50 -10.13 -27.21
N GLY A 94 10.01 -9.49 -28.26
CA GLY A 94 9.21 -8.84 -29.30
C GLY A 94 8.74 -7.41 -28.96
N MET A 95 8.50 -7.11 -27.69
CA MET A 95 8.22 -5.77 -27.15
C MET A 95 9.20 -5.45 -26.02
N THR A 96 10.50 -5.40 -26.34
CA THR A 96 11.55 -5.37 -25.31
C THR A 96 11.59 -4.08 -24.48
N GLU A 97 11.02 -3.01 -25.02
CA GLU A 97 10.92 -1.67 -24.42
C GLU A 97 10.08 -1.60 -23.15
N VAL A 98 9.21 -2.59 -22.92
CA VAL A 98 8.40 -2.67 -21.70
C VAL A 98 9.18 -3.23 -20.51
N ASN A 99 10.29 -3.93 -20.76
CA ASN A 99 11.06 -4.56 -19.69
C ASN A 99 11.70 -3.51 -18.78
N GLY A 100 11.57 -3.70 -17.45
CA GLY A 100 12.12 -2.80 -16.43
C GLY A 100 11.37 -1.47 -16.28
N ARG A 101 10.23 -1.31 -16.95
CA ARG A 101 9.35 -0.15 -16.78
C ARG A 101 8.16 -0.50 -15.91
N GLU A 102 7.73 0.47 -15.14
CA GLU A 102 6.56 0.37 -14.26
C GLU A 102 5.31 0.85 -15.00
N PHE A 103 4.21 0.10 -14.86
CA PHE A 103 2.92 0.40 -15.47
C PHE A 103 1.82 0.28 -14.44
N LYS A 104 0.92 1.28 -14.42
CA LYS A 104 -0.32 1.20 -13.65
C LYS A 104 -1.33 0.35 -14.43
N ILE A 105 -1.97 -0.60 -13.77
CA ILE A 105 -2.86 -1.58 -14.42
C ILE A 105 -4.33 -1.40 -14.04
N THR A 106 -5.20 -1.76 -14.97
CA THR A 106 -6.65 -1.96 -14.77
C THR A 106 -6.97 -3.44 -14.83
N VAL A 107 -7.78 -3.95 -13.90
CA VAL A 107 -8.06 -5.38 -13.74
C VAL A 107 -9.53 -5.71 -14.06
N PRO A 108 -9.89 -5.87 -15.36
CA PRO A 108 -11.24 -6.23 -15.78
C PRO A 108 -11.58 -7.72 -15.59
N GLY A 109 -10.58 -8.59 -15.47
CA GLY A 109 -10.75 -10.04 -15.38
C GLY A 109 -9.74 -10.69 -14.45
N ILE A 110 -9.90 -11.99 -14.22
CA ILE A 110 -9.02 -12.77 -13.33
C ILE A 110 -7.80 -13.38 -14.03
N CYS A 111 -7.81 -13.43 -15.36
CA CYS A 111 -6.74 -13.99 -16.18
C CYS A 111 -6.09 -12.97 -17.13
N TYR A 112 -6.48 -11.68 -17.04
CA TYR A 112 -5.93 -10.63 -17.88
C TYR A 112 -6.11 -9.25 -17.23
N PHE A 113 -5.19 -8.34 -17.54
CA PHE A 113 -5.23 -6.93 -17.18
C PHE A 113 -4.73 -6.07 -18.35
N LEU A 114 -4.89 -4.76 -18.27
CA LEU A 114 -4.39 -3.79 -19.26
C LEU A 114 -3.69 -2.61 -18.58
#